data_AF-A0A349CI03-F1
#
_entry.id   AF-A0A349CI03-F1
#
_cell.length_a   1.000
_cell.length_b   1.000
_cell.length_c   1.000
_cell.angle_alpha   90.00
_cell.angle_beta   90.00
_cell.angle_gamma   90.00
#
_symmetry.space_group_name_H-M   'P 1'
#
loop_
_entity.id
_entity.type
_entity.pdbx_description
1 polymer ?
#
loop_
_entity_poly.entity_id
_entity_poly.type
_entity_poly.pdbx_seq_one_letter_code
_entity_poly.pdbx_strand_id
1 'polypeptide(L)' 'MKAVILSGGFGTRLRPLTINTPKSMVPVLNIPFLEYFIKRLKSHKVSDITLAVSYLAEPIKDYFEDGSRFDVNLSYTVED' A
#
# COMPACT_ATOMS: atom_id res chain seq x y z
N MET A 1 -12.21 -14.39 -0.11
CA MET A 1 -11.29 -14.32 1.05
C MET A 1 -10.83 -12.89 1.16
N LYS A 2 -10.71 -12.33 2.38
CA LYS A 2 -10.28 -10.95 2.60
C LYS A 2 -8.84 -10.91 3.13
N ALA A 3 -8.11 -9.86 2.81
CA ALA A 3 -6.78 -9.60 3.36
C ALA A 3 -6.70 -8.20 3.98
N VAL A 4 -5.82 -8.06 4.97
CA VAL A 4 -5.43 -6.76 5.54
C VAL A 4 -3.93 -6.59 5.32
N ILE A 5 -3.53 -5.44 4.79
CA ILE A 5 -2.12 -5.05 4.69
C ILE A 5 -1.86 -3.91 5.65
N LEU A 6 -0.94 -4.13 6.60
CA LEU A 6 -0.46 -3.10 7.51
C LEU A 6 0.62 -2.28 6.81
N SER A 7 0.27 -1.05 6.45
CA SER A 7 1.09 -0.09 5.70
C SER A 7 1.25 1.23 6.48
N GLY A 8 1.41 1.14 7.79
CA GLY A 8 1.69 2.28 8.67
C GLY A 8 3.18 2.47 9.01
N GLY A 9 3.45 3.50 9.80
CA GLY A 9 4.75 3.76 10.45
C GLY A 9 5.68 4.71 9.69
N PHE A 10 6.57 5.37 10.44
CA PHE A 10 7.40 6.48 9.96
C PHE A 10 8.58 6.09 9.05
N GLY A 11 8.83 4.80 8.83
CA GLY A 11 9.90 4.33 7.94
C GLY A 11 11.34 4.76 8.32
N THR A 12 11.58 5.19 9.57
CA THR A 12 12.80 5.94 9.97
C THR A 12 14.13 5.30 9.59
N ARG A 13 14.20 3.97 9.54
CA ARG A 13 15.40 3.20 9.17
C ARG A 13 15.82 3.34 7.70
N LEU A 14 14.92 3.79 6.82
CA LEU A 14 15.19 3.98 5.38
C LEU A 14 15.41 5.45 5.03
N ARG A 15 15.49 6.34 6.01
CA ARG A 15 15.82 7.75 5.76
C ARG A 15 17.19 7.85 5.05
N PRO A 16 17.35 8.77 4.09
CA PRO A 16 16.43 9.87 3.76
C PRO A 16 15.27 9.52 2.82
N LEU A 17 15.17 8.28 2.32
CA LEU A 17 14.19 7.88 1.31
C LEU A 17 12.73 8.03 1.76
N THR A 18 12.47 7.92 3.07
CA THR A 18 11.10 7.93 3.63
C THR A 18 10.77 9.21 4.40
N ILE A 19 11.44 10.33 4.09
CA ILE A 19 11.11 11.62 4.72
C ILE A 19 9.77 12.14 4.18
N ASN A 20 9.59 12.10 2.86
CA ASN A 20 8.38 12.60 2.16
C ASN A 20 7.65 11.49 1.40
N THR A 21 8.01 10.22 1.64
CA THR A 21 7.46 9.08 0.91
C THR A 21 7.17 7.96 1.90
N PRO A 22 5.94 7.43 1.95
CA PRO A 22 5.62 6.27 2.77
C PRO A 22 6.57 5.12 2.44
N LYS A 23 6.97 4.33 3.44
CA LYS A 23 7.83 3.16 3.21
C LYS A 23 7.25 2.21 2.16
N SER A 24 5.94 2.02 2.19
CA SER A 24 5.17 1.19 1.26
C SER A 24 5.18 1.72 -0.18
N MET A 25 5.47 3.00 -0.37
CA MET A 25 5.54 3.67 -1.67
C MET A 25 6.96 3.80 -2.21
N VAL A 26 8.00 3.45 -1.43
CA VAL A 26 9.37 3.46 -1.93
C VAL A 26 9.47 2.51 -3.14
N PRO A 27 9.99 2.98 -4.29
CA PRO A 27 10.01 2.19 -5.50
C PRO A 27 11.06 1.08 -5.42
N VAL A 28 10.68 -0.11 -5.85
CA VAL A 28 11.60 -1.21 -6.17
C VAL A 28 11.44 -1.46 -7.67
N LEU A 29 12.53 -1.35 -8.44
CA LEU A 29 12.49 -1.45 -9.91
C LEU A 29 11.39 -0.54 -10.54
N ASN A 30 11.29 0.70 -10.07
CA ASN A 30 10.32 1.71 -10.50
C ASN A 30 8.84 1.41 -10.20
N ILE A 31 8.55 0.40 -9.37
CA ILE A 31 7.20 0.04 -8.96
C ILE A 31 7.08 0.25 -7.43
N PRO A 32 6.02 0.90 -6.91
CA PRO A 32 5.83 1.02 -5.47
C PRO A 32 5.83 -0.34 -4.78
N PHE A 33 6.56 -0.46 -3.67
CA PHE A 33 6.73 -1.74 -2.98
C PHE A 33 5.39 -2.43 -2.63
N LEU A 34 4.38 -1.66 -2.24
CA LEU A 34 3.03 -2.16 -1.92
C LEU A 34 2.33 -2.82 -3.10
N GLU A 35 2.59 -2.38 -4.34
CA GLU A 35 1.96 -2.94 -5.53
C GLU A 35 2.31 -4.41 -5.73
N TYR A 36 3.54 -4.81 -5.39
CA TYR A 36 3.96 -6.20 -5.46
C TYR A 36 3.11 -7.10 -4.55
N PHE A 37 2.71 -6.62 -3.38
CA PHE A 37 1.82 -7.36 -2.46
C PHE A 37 0.42 -7.49 -3.03
N ILE A 38 -0.14 -6.40 -3.56
CA ILE A 38 -1.47 -6.41 -4.17
C ILE A 38 -1.51 -7.39 -5.34
N LYS A 39 -0.54 -7.31 -6.26
CA LYS A 39 -0.42 -8.24 -7.39
C LYS A 39 -0.26 -9.69 -6.94
N ARG A 40 0.54 -9.95 -5.89
CA ARG A 40 0.71 -11.29 -5.33
C ARG A 40 -0.59 -11.82 -4.73
N LEU A 41 -1.31 -11.03 -3.92
CA LEU A 41 -2.61 -11.41 -3.36
C LEU A 41 -3.64 -11.71 -4.46
N LYS A 42 -3.70 -10.86 -5.49
CA LYS A 42 -4.56 -11.09 -6.64
C LYS A 42 -4.26 -12.42 -7.35
N SER A 43 -2.98 -12.75 -7.54
CA SER A 43 -2.56 -14.03 -8.14
C SER A 43 -3.04 -15.25 -7.35
N HIS A 44 -3.24 -15.08 -6.04
CA HIS A 44 -3.81 -16.08 -5.13
C HIS A 44 -5.34 -15.94 -4.93
N LYS A 45 -6.03 -15.22 -5.82
CA LYS A 45 -7.50 -15.02 -5.80
C LYS A 45 -8.01 -14.31 -4.54
N VAL A 46 -7.18 -13.46 -3.93
CA VAL A 46 -7.58 -12.55 -2.86
C VAL A 46 -7.75 -11.16 -3.46
N SER A 47 -9.01 -10.75 -3.67
CA SER A 47 -9.35 -9.47 -4.31
C SER A 47 -9.88 -8.43 -3.33
N ASP A 48 -10.40 -8.80 -2.17
CA ASP A 48 -10.90 -7.85 -1.18
C ASP A 48 -9.81 -7.53 -0.16
N ILE A 49 -9.19 -6.35 -0.27
CA ILE A 49 -8.02 -5.97 0.50
C ILE A 49 -8.29 -4.67 1.26
N THR A 50 -8.01 -4.66 2.56
CA THR A 50 -8.03 -3.46 3.39
C THR A 50 -6.60 -3.01 3.68
N LEU A 51 -6.28 -1.77 3.31
CA LEU A 51 -5.01 -1.12 3.62
C LEU A 51 -5.17 -0.34 4.93
N ALA A 52 -4.49 -0.80 5.98
CA ALA A 52 -4.33 -0.06 7.21
C ALA A 52 -3.14 0.88 7.09
N VAL A 53 -3.42 2.17 6.94
CA VAL A 53 -2.45 3.24 6.67
C VAL A 53 -2.43 4.22 7.83
N SER A 54 -1.32 4.93 8.02
CA SER A 54 -1.24 6.00 9.02
C SER A 54 -0.51 7.22 8.46
N TYR A 55 0.73 7.45 8.87
CA TYR A 55 1.56 8.55 8.40
C TYR A 55 1.69 8.56 6.86
N LEU A 56 1.41 9.71 6.23
CA LEU A 56 1.42 9.91 4.78
C LEU A 56 0.47 8.92 4.04
N ALA A 57 -0.78 8.84 4.46
CA ALA A 57 -1.77 7.96 3.84
C ALA A 57 -2.20 8.41 2.43
N GLU A 58 -2.19 9.71 2.16
CA GLU A 58 -2.70 10.33 0.94
C GLU A 58 -1.96 9.83 -0.32
N PRO A 59 -0.62 9.80 -0.39
CA PRO A 59 0.08 9.24 -1.55
C PRO A 59 -0.28 7.79 -1.88
N ILE A 60 -0.65 6.99 -0.86
CA ILE A 60 -1.09 5.61 -1.05
C ILE A 60 -2.49 5.60 -1.67
N LYS A 61 -3.43 6.38 -1.11
CA LYS A 61 -4.81 6.47 -1.60
C LYS A 61 -4.85 7.00 -3.03
N ASP A 62 -4.07 8.03 -3.34
CA ASP A 62 -4.01 8.64 -4.67
C ASP A 62 -3.42 7.69 -5.72
N TYR A 63 -2.42 6.88 -5.35
CA TYR A 63 -1.81 5.95 -6.28
C TYR A 63 -2.67 4.71 -6.55
N PHE A 64 -3.27 4.15 -5.50
CA PHE A 64 -3.97 2.87 -5.56
C PHE A 64 -5.48 2.99 -5.77
N GLU A 65 -6.07 4.14 -5.47
CA GLU A 65 -7.50 4.45 -5.66
C GLU A 65 -8.39 3.31 -5.10
N ASP A 66 -9.38 2.86 -5.86
CA ASP A 66 -10.26 1.75 -5.48
C ASP A 66 -9.68 0.36 -5.78
N GLY A 67 -8.49 0.28 -6.39
CA GLY A 67 -7.85 -0.98 -6.77
C GLY A 67 -8.27 -1.55 -8.12
N SER A 68 -9.20 -0.92 -8.84
CA SER A 68 -9.74 -1.43 -10.11
C SER A 68 -8.66 -1.66 -11.17
N ARG A 69 -7.63 -0.80 -11.23
CA ARG A 69 -6.45 -0.96 -12.10
C ARG A 69 -5.69 -2.28 -11.85
N PHE A 70 -5.83 -2.86 -10.68
CA PHE A 70 -5.17 -4.10 -10.26
C PHE A 70 -6.14 -5.30 -10.18
N ASP A 71 -7.39 -5.13 -10.62
CA ASP A 71 -8.44 -6.14 -10.56
C ASP A 71 -8.72 -6.62 -9.11
N VAL A 72 -8.69 -5.69 -8.15
CA VAL A 72 -8.98 -5.90 -6.73
C VAL A 72 -9.91 -4.80 -6.20
N ASN A 73 -10.56 -5.04 -5.06
CA ASN A 73 -11.33 -4.06 -4.29
C ASN A 73 -10.49 -3.58 -3.11
N LEU A 74 -10.02 -2.34 -3.14
CA LEU A 74 -9.29 -1.73 -2.04
C LEU A 74 -10.21 -0.91 -1.13
N SER A 75 -10.00 -1.07 0.17
CA SER A 75 -10.57 -0.23 1.21
C SER A 75 -9.46 0.29 2.11
N TYR A 76 -9.67 1.44 2.75
CA TYR A 76 -8.65 2.09 3.58
C TYR A 76 -9.17 2.29 4.99
N THR A 77 -8.32 1.99 5.97
CA THR A 77 -8.51 2.42 7.36
C THR A 77 -7.31 3.27 7.74
N VAL A 78 -7.57 4.46 8.28
CA VAL A 78 -6.52 5.36 8.76
C VAL A 78 -6.41 5.15 10.27
N GLU A 79 -5.23 4.76 10.73
CA GLU A 79 -4.91 4.65 12.15
C GLU A 79 -4.39 5.99 12.66
N ASP A 80 -4.91 6.42 13.82
CA ASP A 80 -4.45 7.61 14.57
C ASP A 80 -3.10 7.37 15.28
#